data_AF-A0A5P2XFF4-F1
#
_entry.id   AF-A0A5P2XFF4-F1
#
_cell.length_a   1.000
_cell.length_b   1.000
_cell.length_c   1.000
_cell.angle_alpha   90.00
_cell.angle_beta   90.00
_cell.angle_gamma   90.00
#
_symmetry.space_group_name_H-M   'P 1'
#
loop_
_entity.id
_entity.type
_entity.pdbx_description
1 polymer ?
#
loop_
_entity_poly.entity_id
_entity_poly.type
_entity_poly.pdbx_seq_one_letter_code
_entity_poly.pdbx_strand_id
1 'polypeptide(L)'
;MTDPWVALEPGADPAERVRTMRRAHERFTTAGAVTRPVRSVVADSWRRSARARVSPADTGASVELTAGDLGAYRAEHPLSRVMPLFRELMGGFAKDGEHLLAVCDAHGRMLWVEGHATTRARAGRMNFVPGARWAESAMGTNAPGTAVAVDRPVQVFATEHFVREVQSWTCAAAPVHDPRTGRLLGAVDVTGGDGLAHPHSLAFVQAVARAAESQLALLAPEVDPADTLELTALGRDEALVLVGGRKRRLSRRHSEIMVLLARHPEGLSGDELLCALYEDEAVTPVTLRAELTRLRQVLGPEVLRSRPYRLAVPVTSDVDVVERRLGCGAVTAAFSVYSGPLLPGAQAPAVVRLRRRLTDQMRAALIARGDPDLLSDWAHAPWGEDDVEAWRALAAVRPTAPVVARLRALDQEFATDGYGRAPRP
;
A
#
# COMPACT_ATOMS: atom_id res chain seq x y z
N MET A 1 -9.33 -16.40 10.48
CA MET A 1 -8.60 -15.75 9.36
C MET A 1 -7.32 -15.17 9.90
N THR A 2 -6.22 -15.91 9.72
CA THR A 2 -4.87 -15.57 10.19
C THR A 2 -4.12 -14.60 9.26
N ASP A 3 -4.61 -14.36 8.04
CA ASP A 3 -4.17 -13.26 7.16
C ASP A 3 -5.28 -12.94 6.13
N PRO A 4 -5.84 -11.70 6.06
CA PRO A 4 -6.88 -11.36 5.09
C PRO A 4 -6.40 -11.33 3.64
N TRP A 5 -5.08 -11.33 3.38
CA TRP A 5 -4.50 -11.19 2.04
C TRP A 5 -4.29 -12.54 1.32
N VAL A 6 -4.27 -13.65 2.07
CA VAL A 6 -4.22 -15.03 1.54
C VAL A 6 -5.64 -15.58 1.37
N ALA A 7 -5.90 -16.26 0.25
CA ALA A 7 -7.24 -16.64 -0.15
C ALA A 7 -7.69 -18.03 0.36
N LEU A 8 -6.74 -18.96 0.54
CA LEU A 8 -6.97 -20.29 1.10
C LEU A 8 -6.12 -20.50 2.37
N GLU A 9 -6.77 -20.94 3.44
CA GLU A 9 -6.06 -21.42 4.63
C GLU A 9 -5.47 -22.82 4.35
N PRO A 10 -4.32 -23.18 4.94
CA PRO A 10 -3.75 -24.52 4.82
C PRO A 10 -4.77 -25.60 5.22
N GLY A 11 -5.01 -26.57 4.33
CA GLY A 11 -5.93 -27.69 4.56
C GLY A 11 -7.42 -27.41 4.27
N ALA A 12 -7.78 -26.21 3.79
CA ALA A 12 -9.14 -25.93 3.34
C ALA A 12 -9.48 -26.67 2.02
N ASP A 13 -10.71 -27.19 1.87
CA ASP A 13 -11.19 -27.76 0.60
C ASP A 13 -11.40 -26.65 -0.44
N PRO A 14 -10.60 -26.61 -1.53
CA PRO A 14 -10.75 -25.60 -2.58
C PRO A 14 -12.13 -25.65 -3.23
N ALA A 15 -12.71 -26.83 -3.40
CA ALA A 15 -14.01 -26.99 -4.05
C ALA A 15 -15.15 -26.42 -3.19
N GLU A 16 -15.10 -26.63 -1.87
CA GLU A 16 -16.03 -26.01 -0.93
C GLU A 16 -15.89 -24.48 -0.91
N ARG A 17 -14.65 -23.97 -0.92
CA ARG A 17 -14.39 -22.54 -0.96
C ARG A 17 -14.99 -21.92 -2.23
N VAL A 18 -14.78 -22.54 -3.39
CA VAL A 18 -15.37 -22.11 -4.68
C VAL A 18 -16.89 -22.06 -4.59
N ARG A 19 -17.55 -23.10 -4.07
CA ARG A 19 -19.02 -23.13 -3.93
C ARG A 19 -19.53 -22.01 -3.03
N THR A 20 -18.84 -21.76 -1.92
CA THR A 20 -19.23 -20.74 -0.94
C THR A 20 -19.02 -19.33 -1.47
N MET A 21 -17.87 -19.07 -2.10
CA MET A 21 -17.57 -17.78 -2.72
C MET A 21 -18.47 -17.50 -3.94
N ARG A 22 -18.83 -18.51 -4.74
CA ARG A 22 -19.82 -18.36 -5.83
C ARG A 22 -21.16 -17.84 -5.32
N ARG A 23 -21.72 -18.45 -4.27
CA ARG A 23 -22.98 -18.01 -3.65
C ARG A 23 -22.88 -16.59 -3.06
N ALA A 24 -21.71 -16.20 -2.56
CA ALA A 24 -21.49 -14.86 -2.04
C ALA A 24 -21.39 -13.83 -3.17
N HIS A 25 -20.70 -14.18 -4.26
CA HIS A 25 -20.57 -13.38 -5.48
C HIS A 25 -21.92 -13.17 -6.16
N GLU A 26 -22.73 -14.22 -6.32
CA GLU A 26 -24.10 -14.13 -6.86
C GLU A 26 -24.97 -13.19 -6.02
N ARG A 27 -24.94 -13.30 -4.68
CA ARG A 27 -25.68 -12.40 -3.79
C ARG A 27 -25.19 -10.96 -3.85
N PHE A 28 -23.88 -10.75 -3.96
CA PHE A 28 -23.32 -9.41 -4.11
C PHE A 28 -23.75 -8.78 -5.44
N THR A 29 -23.63 -9.52 -6.54
CA THR A 29 -23.93 -9.02 -7.90
C THR A 29 -25.42 -8.81 -8.15
N THR A 30 -26.30 -9.51 -7.42
CA THR A 30 -27.76 -9.36 -7.55
C THR A 30 -28.37 -8.38 -6.55
N ALA A 31 -27.91 -8.38 -5.29
CA ALA A 31 -28.53 -7.64 -4.19
C ALA A 31 -27.60 -6.61 -3.53
N GLY A 32 -26.35 -6.47 -3.98
CA GLY A 32 -25.35 -5.58 -3.38
C GLY A 32 -24.86 -6.03 -1.99
N ALA A 33 -25.28 -7.21 -1.53
CA ALA A 33 -25.03 -7.68 -0.16
C ALA A 33 -23.73 -8.48 -0.06
N VAL A 34 -22.78 -8.00 0.75
CA VAL A 34 -21.59 -8.76 1.14
C VAL A 34 -21.94 -9.64 2.34
N THR A 35 -21.73 -10.95 2.22
CA THR A 35 -21.99 -11.93 3.29
C THR A 35 -20.70 -12.60 3.75
N ARG A 36 -20.63 -13.00 5.02
CA ARG A 36 -19.54 -13.87 5.49
C ARG A 36 -19.61 -15.20 4.71
N PRO A 37 -18.47 -15.83 4.37
CA PRO A 37 -17.10 -15.54 4.81
C PRO A 37 -16.23 -14.80 3.76
N VAL A 38 -16.79 -13.80 3.05
CA VAL A 38 -15.99 -12.97 2.13
C VAL A 38 -14.98 -12.13 2.91
N ARG A 39 -13.72 -12.17 2.49
CA ARG A 39 -12.62 -11.41 3.10
C ARG A 39 -12.85 -9.91 2.88
N SER A 40 -12.44 -9.05 3.81
CA SER A 40 -12.63 -7.60 3.71
C SER A 40 -12.02 -7.03 2.43
N VAL A 41 -10.80 -7.44 2.07
CA VAL A 41 -10.12 -7.01 0.84
C VAL A 41 -10.95 -7.31 -0.42
N VAL A 42 -11.56 -8.50 -0.50
CA VAL A 42 -12.39 -8.91 -1.63
C VAL A 42 -13.71 -8.15 -1.63
N ALA A 43 -14.34 -7.99 -0.47
CA ALA A 43 -15.58 -7.22 -0.33
C ALA A 43 -15.39 -5.75 -0.75
N ASP A 44 -14.28 -5.13 -0.36
CA ASP A 44 -13.96 -3.76 -0.72
C ASP A 44 -13.63 -3.64 -2.21
N SER A 45 -12.90 -4.61 -2.77
CA SER A 45 -12.66 -4.70 -4.21
C SER A 45 -13.97 -4.84 -4.99
N TRP A 46 -14.87 -5.74 -4.61
CA TRP A 46 -16.19 -5.90 -5.24
C TRP A 46 -16.99 -4.60 -5.23
N ARG A 47 -16.97 -3.85 -4.12
CA ARG A 47 -17.60 -2.53 -4.02
C ARG A 47 -16.97 -1.52 -4.98
N ARG A 48 -15.63 -1.49 -5.09
CA ARG A 48 -14.92 -0.61 -6.04
C ARG A 48 -15.26 -0.98 -7.49
N SER A 49 -15.27 -2.27 -7.84
CA SER A 49 -15.65 -2.77 -9.16
C SER A 49 -17.08 -2.38 -9.53
N ALA A 50 -18.03 -2.56 -8.60
CA ALA A 50 -19.42 -2.16 -8.82
C ALA A 50 -19.58 -0.63 -8.99
N ARG A 51 -18.85 0.17 -8.20
CA ARG A 51 -18.83 1.64 -8.36
C ARG A 51 -18.25 2.08 -9.72
N ALA A 52 -17.28 1.33 -10.23
CA ALA A 52 -16.72 1.53 -11.57
C ALA A 52 -17.62 1.00 -12.71
N ARG A 53 -18.79 0.42 -12.38
CA ARG A 53 -19.77 -0.15 -13.32
C ARG A 53 -19.23 -1.31 -14.18
N VAL A 54 -18.26 -2.05 -13.66
CA VAL A 54 -17.84 -3.32 -14.26
C VAL A 54 -19.00 -4.30 -14.17
N SER A 55 -19.29 -5.02 -15.25
CA SER A 55 -20.31 -6.07 -15.27
C SER A 55 -19.67 -7.43 -14.98
N PRO A 56 -20.26 -8.27 -14.11
CA PRO A 56 -19.79 -9.65 -13.92
C PRO A 56 -19.85 -10.52 -15.18
N ALA A 57 -20.60 -10.07 -16.20
CA ALA A 57 -20.76 -10.72 -17.49
C ALA A 57 -19.84 -10.14 -18.59
N ASP A 58 -18.99 -9.15 -18.27
CA ASP A 58 -17.99 -8.66 -19.21
C ASP A 58 -17.06 -9.80 -19.68
N THR A 59 -16.63 -9.73 -20.93
CA THR A 59 -15.78 -10.75 -21.54
C THR A 59 -14.50 -10.14 -22.03
N GLY A 60 -13.38 -10.60 -21.47
CA GLY A 60 -12.03 -10.15 -21.80
C GLY A 60 -11.70 -8.68 -21.51
N ALA A 61 -10.44 -8.43 -21.21
CA ALA A 61 -9.90 -7.07 -21.05
C ALA A 61 -9.79 -6.30 -22.38
N SER A 62 -9.91 -4.98 -22.31
CA SER A 62 -9.58 -4.10 -23.44
C SER A 62 -8.07 -4.01 -23.64
N VAL A 63 -7.62 -4.09 -24.90
CA VAL A 63 -6.20 -3.88 -25.26
C VAL A 63 -6.00 -2.39 -25.54
N GLU A 64 -5.32 -1.69 -24.64
CA GLU A 64 -5.10 -0.24 -24.71
C GLU A 64 -3.75 0.14 -25.35
N LEU A 65 -2.75 -0.75 -25.30
CA LEU A 65 -1.45 -0.54 -25.96
C LEU A 65 -1.28 -1.56 -27.09
N THR A 66 -1.14 -1.05 -28.31
CA THR A 66 -0.82 -1.89 -29.47
C THR A 66 0.66 -2.30 -29.46
N ALA A 67 1.05 -3.25 -30.33
CA ALA A 67 2.42 -3.79 -30.31
C ALA A 67 3.52 -2.73 -30.47
N GLY A 68 3.30 -1.70 -31.29
CA GLY A 68 4.24 -0.59 -31.50
C GLY A 68 4.37 0.30 -30.26
N ASP A 69 3.23 0.77 -29.74
CA ASP A 69 3.17 1.64 -28.55
C ASP A 69 3.71 0.93 -27.31
N LEU A 70 3.40 -0.37 -27.17
CA LEU A 70 3.87 -1.19 -26.07
C LEU A 70 5.39 -1.36 -26.06
N GLY A 71 6.02 -1.46 -27.24
CA GLY A 71 7.47 -1.56 -27.36
C GLY A 71 8.17 -0.31 -26.83
N ALA A 72 7.73 0.86 -27.28
CA ALA A 72 8.24 2.14 -26.80
C ALA A 72 7.98 2.33 -25.30
N TYR A 73 6.74 2.05 -24.87
CA TYR A 73 6.36 2.16 -23.46
C TYR A 73 7.22 1.27 -22.55
N ARG A 74 7.45 0.00 -22.95
CA ARG A 74 8.33 -0.92 -22.21
C ARG A 74 9.76 -0.41 -22.13
N ALA A 75 10.31 0.15 -23.21
CA ALA A 75 11.69 0.63 -23.23
C ALA A 75 11.93 1.75 -22.21
N GLU A 76 10.93 2.62 -22.02
CA GLU A 76 11.00 3.74 -21.07
C GLU A 76 10.58 3.37 -19.65
N HIS A 77 9.78 2.31 -19.49
CA HIS A 77 9.22 1.95 -18.19
C HIS A 77 10.30 1.43 -17.21
N PRO A 78 10.37 1.91 -15.95
CA PRO A 78 11.40 1.50 -14.99
C PRO A 78 11.48 -0.01 -14.74
N LEU A 79 10.34 -0.71 -14.78
CA LEU A 79 10.29 -2.17 -14.59
C LEU A 79 11.05 -2.96 -15.66
N SER A 80 11.32 -2.38 -16.83
CA SER A 80 12.11 -3.05 -17.88
C SER A 80 13.52 -3.42 -17.40
N ARG A 81 14.08 -2.62 -16.49
CA ARG A 81 15.41 -2.78 -15.91
C ARG A 81 15.52 -4.00 -15.00
N VAL A 82 14.40 -4.47 -14.46
CA VAL A 82 14.31 -5.63 -13.54
C VAL A 82 13.57 -6.82 -14.13
N MET A 83 13.10 -6.72 -15.39
CA MET A 83 12.58 -7.88 -16.12
C MET A 83 13.54 -9.07 -16.19
N PRO A 84 14.88 -8.91 -16.34
CA PRO A 84 15.80 -10.04 -16.27
C PRO A 84 15.70 -10.80 -14.94
N LEU A 85 15.59 -10.09 -13.81
CA LEU A 85 15.45 -10.71 -12.49
C LEU A 85 14.08 -11.39 -12.32
N PHE A 86 12.99 -10.80 -12.83
CA PHE A 86 11.70 -11.50 -12.83
C PHE A 86 11.76 -12.82 -13.61
N ARG A 87 12.42 -12.82 -14.77
CA ARG A 87 12.61 -14.05 -15.57
C ARG A 87 13.49 -15.07 -14.86
N GLU A 88 14.55 -14.62 -14.19
CA GLU A 88 15.45 -15.49 -13.44
C GLU A 88 14.73 -16.15 -12.27
N LEU A 89 14.06 -15.36 -11.42
CA LEU A 89 13.43 -15.85 -10.20
C LEU A 89 12.15 -16.63 -10.46
N MET A 90 11.33 -16.20 -11.44
CA MET A 90 9.99 -16.73 -11.66
C MET A 90 9.84 -17.53 -12.94
N GLY A 91 10.79 -17.46 -13.88
CA GLY A 91 10.65 -18.08 -15.20
C GLY A 91 10.54 -19.61 -15.15
N GLY A 92 11.35 -20.28 -14.33
CA GLY A 92 11.26 -21.72 -14.11
C GLY A 92 9.94 -22.10 -13.44
N PHE A 93 9.57 -21.41 -12.35
CA PHE A 93 8.29 -21.60 -11.67
C PHE A 93 7.08 -21.44 -12.61
N ALA A 94 7.12 -20.43 -13.48
CA ALA A 94 6.06 -20.19 -14.45
C ALA A 94 5.98 -21.28 -15.53
N LYS A 95 7.12 -21.67 -16.11
CA LYS A 95 7.15 -22.66 -17.18
C LYS A 95 6.83 -24.08 -16.68
N ASP A 96 7.47 -24.50 -15.61
CA ASP A 96 7.41 -25.88 -15.12
C ASP A 96 6.17 -26.12 -14.25
N GLY A 97 5.64 -25.08 -13.62
CA GLY A 97 4.43 -25.12 -12.78
C GLY A 97 3.12 -24.87 -13.53
N GLU A 98 3.13 -24.79 -14.86
CA GLU A 98 1.96 -24.41 -15.67
C GLU A 98 1.35 -23.04 -15.31
N HIS A 99 2.19 -22.09 -14.89
CA HIS A 99 1.77 -20.75 -14.48
C HIS A 99 2.19 -19.67 -15.49
N LEU A 100 1.70 -18.46 -15.27
CA LEU A 100 2.09 -17.25 -15.98
C LEU A 100 2.78 -16.30 -15.03
N LEU A 101 3.88 -15.73 -15.48
CA LEU A 101 4.46 -14.51 -14.96
C LEU A 101 3.82 -13.33 -15.70
N ALA A 102 3.16 -12.44 -14.98
CA ALA A 102 2.66 -11.19 -15.52
C ALA A 102 3.28 -10.01 -14.77
N VAL A 103 3.49 -8.91 -15.49
CA VAL A 103 3.92 -7.64 -14.91
C VAL A 103 3.09 -6.54 -15.54
N CYS A 104 2.42 -5.73 -14.71
CA CYS A 104 1.62 -4.59 -15.17
C CYS A 104 2.21 -3.27 -14.69
N ASP A 105 1.82 -2.16 -15.33
CA ASP A 105 2.12 -0.82 -14.86
C ASP A 105 1.20 -0.38 -13.70
N ALA A 106 1.42 0.83 -13.19
CA ALA A 106 0.61 1.43 -12.12
C ALA A 106 -0.86 1.72 -12.51
N HIS A 107 -1.23 1.60 -13.79
CA HIS A 107 -2.60 1.72 -14.28
C HIS A 107 -3.23 0.35 -14.54
N GLY A 108 -2.57 -0.74 -14.16
CA GLY A 108 -3.01 -2.11 -14.38
C GLY A 108 -2.92 -2.56 -15.84
N ARG A 109 -2.13 -1.90 -16.70
CA ARG A 109 -1.89 -2.34 -18.09
C ARG A 109 -0.79 -3.39 -18.11
N MET A 110 -1.09 -4.55 -18.67
CA MET A 110 -0.15 -5.67 -18.75
C MET A 110 1.03 -5.30 -19.65
N LEU A 111 2.21 -5.18 -19.06
CA LEU A 111 3.43 -4.90 -19.79
C LEU A 111 4.07 -6.19 -20.28
N TRP A 112 4.14 -7.24 -19.47
CA TRP A 112 4.67 -8.54 -19.87
C TRP A 112 3.75 -9.66 -19.42
N VAL A 113 3.61 -10.70 -20.25
CA VAL A 113 2.91 -11.95 -19.92
C VAL A 113 3.73 -13.10 -20.51
N GLU A 114 4.42 -13.83 -19.65
CA GLU A 114 5.35 -14.91 -19.97
C GLU A 114 4.98 -16.17 -19.16
N GLY A 115 5.51 -17.34 -19.52
CA GLY A 115 5.24 -18.59 -18.76
C GLY A 115 4.85 -19.76 -19.66
N HIS A 116 4.11 -20.71 -19.09
CA HIS A 116 3.73 -21.95 -19.75
C HIS A 116 2.84 -21.72 -20.98
N ALA A 117 3.15 -22.39 -22.10
CA ALA A 117 2.55 -22.09 -23.40
C ALA A 117 1.04 -22.35 -23.44
N THR A 118 0.57 -23.47 -22.87
CA THR A 118 -0.87 -23.82 -22.87
C THR A 118 -1.65 -22.90 -21.94
N THR A 119 -1.08 -22.57 -20.77
CA THR A 119 -1.66 -21.62 -19.82
C THR A 119 -1.78 -20.25 -20.46
N ARG A 120 -0.76 -19.81 -21.21
CA ARG A 120 -0.78 -18.52 -21.93
C ARG A 120 -1.84 -18.49 -23.01
N ALA A 121 -1.99 -19.59 -23.78
CA ALA A 121 -3.04 -19.71 -24.78
C ALA A 121 -4.44 -19.68 -24.14
N ARG A 122 -4.62 -20.32 -22.97
CA ARG A 122 -5.89 -20.28 -22.21
C ARG A 122 -6.19 -18.86 -21.69
N ALA A 123 -5.19 -18.18 -21.16
CA ALA A 123 -5.30 -16.82 -20.63
C ALA A 123 -5.57 -15.78 -21.75
N GLY A 124 -5.10 -16.05 -22.97
CA GLY A 124 -5.43 -15.25 -24.14
C GLY A 124 -6.93 -15.15 -24.45
N ARG A 125 -7.74 -16.14 -24.03
CA ARG A 125 -9.21 -16.12 -24.24
C ARG A 125 -9.92 -15.00 -23.48
N MET A 126 -9.35 -14.59 -22.34
CA MET A 126 -9.84 -13.48 -21.53
C MET A 126 -9.03 -12.19 -21.75
N ASN A 127 -8.27 -12.10 -22.85
CA ASN A 127 -7.32 -11.00 -23.12
C ASN A 127 -6.36 -10.72 -21.95
N PHE A 128 -5.90 -11.76 -21.24
CA PHE A 128 -4.77 -11.64 -20.33
C PHE A 128 -3.47 -11.66 -21.14
N VAL A 129 -3.26 -10.58 -21.89
CA VAL A 129 -2.20 -10.41 -22.90
C VAL A 129 -1.50 -9.08 -22.71
N PRO A 130 -0.27 -8.91 -23.22
CA PRO A 130 0.41 -7.62 -23.16
C PRO A 130 -0.40 -6.52 -23.86
N GLY A 131 -0.43 -5.34 -23.24
CA GLY A 131 -1.21 -4.17 -23.65
C GLY A 131 -2.63 -4.14 -23.10
N ALA A 132 -3.13 -5.23 -22.52
CA ALA A 132 -4.48 -5.28 -21.95
C ALA A 132 -4.59 -4.59 -20.59
N ARG A 133 -5.69 -3.88 -20.34
CA ARG A 133 -5.96 -3.23 -19.06
C ARG A 133 -6.73 -4.13 -18.11
N TRP A 134 -6.08 -4.43 -16.99
CA TRP A 134 -6.57 -5.30 -15.91
C TRP A 134 -6.76 -4.53 -14.59
N ALA A 135 -6.88 -3.20 -14.64
CA ALA A 135 -7.28 -2.42 -13.48
C ALA A 135 -8.62 -2.91 -12.90
N GLU A 136 -8.83 -2.79 -11.59
CA GLU A 136 -10.13 -3.12 -10.97
C GLU A 136 -11.29 -2.33 -11.58
N SER A 137 -11.03 -1.10 -12.03
CA SER A 137 -12.02 -0.26 -12.69
C SER A 137 -12.42 -0.75 -14.08
N ALA A 138 -11.69 -1.70 -14.66
CA ALA A 138 -11.91 -2.23 -16.00
C ALA A 138 -12.34 -3.71 -15.98
N MET A 139 -11.64 -4.57 -15.24
CA MET A 139 -11.91 -6.02 -15.17
C MET A 139 -12.44 -6.48 -13.81
N GLY A 140 -12.79 -5.54 -12.94
CA GLY A 140 -13.23 -5.84 -11.59
C GLY A 140 -12.14 -6.50 -10.76
N THR A 141 -12.49 -7.12 -9.63
CA THR A 141 -11.55 -7.82 -8.76
C THR A 141 -10.75 -8.88 -9.51
N ASN A 142 -9.44 -8.66 -9.56
CA ASN A 142 -8.40 -9.54 -10.08
C ASN A 142 -7.09 -9.22 -9.35
N ALA A 143 -6.13 -10.14 -9.24
CA ALA A 143 -4.95 -9.91 -8.40
C ALA A 143 -4.09 -8.70 -8.81
N PRO A 144 -3.61 -8.55 -10.07
CA PRO A 144 -2.73 -7.43 -10.41
C PRO A 144 -3.43 -6.07 -10.25
N GLY A 145 -4.69 -5.95 -10.68
CA GLY A 145 -5.47 -4.73 -10.50
C GLY A 145 -5.76 -4.43 -9.03
N THR A 146 -6.05 -5.45 -8.22
CA THR A 146 -6.30 -5.28 -6.78
C THR A 146 -5.03 -4.88 -6.05
N ALA A 147 -3.89 -5.52 -6.36
CA ALA A 147 -2.60 -5.20 -5.77
C ALA A 147 -2.22 -3.73 -6.01
N VAL A 148 -2.44 -3.23 -7.22
CA VAL A 148 -2.26 -1.81 -7.58
C VAL A 148 -3.25 -0.91 -6.82
N ALA A 149 -4.51 -1.29 -6.74
CA ALA A 149 -5.56 -0.47 -6.12
C ALA A 149 -5.42 -0.33 -4.60
N VAL A 150 -4.94 -1.37 -3.92
CA VAL A 150 -4.79 -1.42 -2.46
C VAL A 150 -3.35 -1.22 -1.99
N ASP A 151 -2.44 -1.13 -2.95
CA ASP A 151 -1.00 -1.02 -2.75
C ASP A 151 -0.43 -2.06 -1.77
N ARG A 152 -0.89 -3.31 -1.91
CA ARG A 152 -0.42 -4.44 -1.10
C ARG A 152 -0.42 -5.76 -1.86
N PRO A 153 0.43 -6.71 -1.47
CA PRO A 153 0.35 -8.08 -1.96
C PRO A 153 -1.03 -8.67 -1.68
N VAL A 154 -1.63 -9.31 -2.68
CA VAL A 154 -2.94 -9.93 -2.57
C VAL A 154 -3.01 -11.21 -3.39
N GLN A 155 -3.70 -12.20 -2.84
CA GLN A 155 -4.13 -13.38 -3.58
C GLN A 155 -5.61 -13.25 -3.89
N VAL A 156 -6.01 -13.56 -5.13
CA VAL A 156 -7.42 -13.64 -5.55
C VAL A 156 -7.66 -15.05 -6.07
N PHE A 157 -8.59 -15.75 -5.43
CA PHE A 157 -8.87 -17.16 -5.68
C PHE A 157 -10.22 -17.36 -6.36
N ALA A 158 -10.20 -17.96 -7.55
CA ALA A 158 -11.36 -18.46 -8.26
C ALA A 158 -12.54 -17.45 -8.28
N THR A 159 -13.66 -17.80 -7.64
CA THR A 159 -14.90 -17.00 -7.59
C THR A 159 -14.80 -15.70 -6.76
N GLU A 160 -13.65 -15.39 -6.19
CA GLU A 160 -13.35 -14.03 -5.71
C GLU A 160 -13.16 -13.05 -6.86
N HIS A 161 -12.79 -13.53 -8.05
CA HIS A 161 -12.77 -12.70 -9.27
C HIS A 161 -14.17 -12.16 -9.57
N PHE A 162 -14.23 -10.87 -9.88
CA PHE A 162 -15.51 -10.19 -10.10
C PHE A 162 -16.17 -10.61 -11.42
N VAL A 163 -15.38 -10.72 -12.48
CA VAL A 163 -15.84 -11.17 -13.81
C VAL A 163 -15.88 -12.70 -13.85
N ARG A 164 -17.01 -13.27 -14.28
CA ARG A 164 -17.25 -14.72 -14.25
C ARG A 164 -16.29 -15.51 -15.13
N GLU A 165 -15.90 -14.96 -16.27
CA GLU A 165 -14.94 -15.59 -17.19
C GLU A 165 -13.57 -15.85 -16.54
N VAL A 166 -13.18 -15.03 -15.56
CA VAL A 166 -11.88 -15.11 -14.87
C VAL A 166 -11.92 -16.08 -13.68
N GLN A 167 -13.09 -16.56 -13.25
CA GLN A 167 -13.24 -17.33 -12.01
C GLN A 167 -12.61 -18.73 -12.02
N SER A 168 -12.09 -19.20 -13.17
CA SER A 168 -11.29 -20.43 -13.27
C SER A 168 -9.81 -20.22 -12.92
N TRP A 169 -9.41 -19.00 -12.55
CA TRP A 169 -8.03 -18.63 -12.30
C TRP A 169 -7.79 -18.33 -10.83
N THR A 170 -6.57 -18.60 -10.40
CA THR A 170 -6.03 -18.15 -9.13
C THR A 170 -4.79 -17.32 -9.42
N CYS A 171 -4.68 -16.18 -8.76
CA CYS A 171 -3.62 -15.22 -9.00
C CYS A 171 -3.06 -14.71 -7.67
N ALA A 172 -1.76 -14.45 -7.64
CA ALA A 172 -1.08 -13.79 -6.53
C ALA A 172 -0.22 -12.66 -7.11
N ALA A 173 -0.46 -11.44 -6.65
CA ALA A 173 0.23 -10.26 -7.15
C ALA A 173 0.83 -9.46 -5.99
N ALA A 174 1.95 -8.79 -6.26
CA ALA A 174 2.57 -7.84 -5.34
C ALA A 174 2.96 -6.55 -6.08
N PRO A 175 2.68 -5.37 -5.49
CA PRO A 175 3.09 -4.10 -6.04
C PRO A 175 4.62 -3.97 -6.03
N VAL A 176 5.16 -3.23 -7.01
CA VAL A 176 6.57 -2.89 -7.12
C VAL A 176 6.69 -1.37 -7.15
N HIS A 177 7.52 -0.83 -6.27
CA HIS A 177 7.69 0.60 -6.10
C HIS A 177 9.04 1.09 -6.62
N ASP A 178 9.09 2.37 -6.94
CA ASP A 178 10.35 3.06 -7.12
C ASP A 178 11.04 3.16 -5.75
N PRO A 179 12.23 2.56 -5.56
CA PRO A 179 12.89 2.48 -4.25
C PRO A 179 13.29 3.84 -3.69
N ARG A 180 13.40 4.89 -4.52
CA ARG A 180 13.72 6.24 -4.08
C ARG A 180 12.45 6.98 -3.69
N THR A 181 11.51 7.09 -4.61
CA THR A 181 10.31 7.94 -4.44
C THR A 181 9.17 7.26 -3.70
N GLY A 182 9.18 5.94 -3.57
CA GLY A 182 8.04 5.19 -3.02
C GLY A 182 6.84 5.11 -3.97
N ARG A 183 6.91 5.72 -5.15
CA ARG A 183 5.84 5.70 -6.14
C ARG A 183 5.62 4.28 -6.65
N LEU A 184 4.36 3.85 -6.70
CA LEU A 184 3.97 2.60 -7.35
C LEU A 184 4.36 2.63 -8.83
N LEU A 185 5.17 1.66 -9.26
CA LEU A 185 5.55 1.47 -10.66
C LEU A 185 4.59 0.51 -11.37
N GLY A 186 4.01 -0.42 -10.62
CA GLY A 186 3.14 -1.47 -11.14
C GLY A 186 3.09 -2.67 -10.21
N ALA A 187 2.78 -3.85 -10.75
CA ALA A 187 2.75 -5.08 -9.97
C ALA A 187 3.35 -6.24 -10.75
N VAL A 188 3.97 -7.16 -10.02
CA VAL A 188 4.34 -8.50 -10.52
C VAL A 188 3.29 -9.49 -10.03
N ASP A 189 2.90 -10.41 -10.90
CA ASP A 189 1.82 -11.36 -10.68
C ASP A 189 2.24 -12.76 -11.14
N VAL A 190 1.77 -13.77 -10.41
CA VAL A 190 1.66 -15.12 -10.92
C VAL A 190 0.19 -15.47 -11.07
N THR A 191 -0.15 -15.97 -12.25
CA THR A 191 -1.49 -16.45 -12.59
C THR A 191 -1.45 -17.93 -12.97
N GLY A 192 -2.37 -18.73 -12.43
CA GLY A 192 -2.41 -20.18 -12.66
C GLY A 192 -3.75 -20.82 -12.31
N GLY A 193 -3.78 -22.14 -12.28
CA GLY A 193 -4.92 -22.94 -11.81
C GLY A 193 -4.89 -23.19 -10.29
N ASP A 194 -5.65 -24.17 -9.84
CA ASP A 194 -5.89 -24.45 -8.41
C ASP A 194 -4.62 -24.75 -7.59
N GLY A 195 -3.55 -25.26 -8.24
CA GLY A 195 -2.26 -25.50 -7.60
C GLY A 195 -1.53 -24.24 -7.11
N LEU A 196 -1.91 -23.06 -7.59
CA LEU A 196 -1.32 -21.78 -7.16
C LEU A 196 -1.92 -21.26 -5.84
N ALA A 197 -3.05 -21.83 -5.40
CA ALA A 197 -3.81 -21.38 -4.24
C ALA A 197 -3.14 -21.83 -2.92
N HIS A 198 -1.92 -21.37 -2.68
CA HIS A 198 -1.13 -21.68 -1.50
C HIS A 198 -0.55 -20.38 -0.89
N PRO A 199 -0.44 -20.27 0.45
CA PRO A 199 0.17 -19.10 1.11
C PRO A 199 1.59 -18.80 0.61
N HIS A 200 2.34 -19.85 0.21
CA HIS A 200 3.70 -19.70 -0.32
C HIS A 200 3.75 -18.93 -1.64
N SER A 201 2.70 -18.98 -2.49
CA SER A 201 2.69 -18.24 -3.74
C SER A 201 2.65 -16.73 -3.50
N LEU A 202 1.87 -16.26 -2.52
CA LEU A 202 1.83 -14.84 -2.18
C LEU A 202 3.17 -14.38 -1.59
N ALA A 203 3.73 -15.15 -0.66
CA ALA A 203 5.04 -14.86 -0.06
C ALA A 203 6.16 -14.84 -1.12
N PHE A 204 6.12 -15.75 -2.09
CA PHE A 204 7.07 -15.80 -3.19
C PHE A 204 7.00 -14.56 -4.08
N VAL A 205 5.80 -14.19 -4.55
CA VAL A 205 5.62 -13.00 -5.41
C VAL A 205 6.01 -11.73 -4.66
N GLN A 206 5.70 -11.63 -3.36
CA GLN A 206 6.13 -10.53 -2.49
C GLN A 206 7.65 -10.47 -2.34
N ALA A 207 8.33 -11.62 -2.18
CA ALA A 207 9.79 -11.68 -2.12
C ALA A 207 10.44 -11.23 -3.44
N VAL A 208 9.87 -11.65 -4.58
CA VAL A 208 10.34 -11.24 -5.90
C VAL A 208 10.15 -9.74 -6.14
N ALA A 209 9.00 -9.17 -5.75
CA ALA A 209 8.77 -7.74 -5.81
C ALA A 209 9.83 -6.95 -5.01
N ARG A 210 10.13 -7.38 -3.78
CA ARG A 210 11.18 -6.77 -2.95
C ARG A 210 12.58 -6.90 -3.57
N ALA A 211 12.89 -8.04 -4.18
CA ALA A 211 14.16 -8.24 -4.88
C ALA A 211 14.29 -7.26 -6.07
N ALA A 212 13.20 -7.07 -6.82
CA ALA A 212 13.15 -6.10 -7.91
C ALA A 212 13.30 -4.66 -7.41
N GLU A 213 12.63 -4.26 -6.33
CA GLU A 213 12.82 -2.94 -5.72
C GLU A 213 14.28 -2.72 -5.26
N SER A 214 14.89 -3.74 -4.67
CA SER A 214 16.29 -3.69 -4.23
C SER A 214 17.24 -3.56 -5.43
N GLN A 215 17.00 -4.29 -6.51
CA GLN A 215 17.80 -4.16 -7.73
C GLN A 215 17.59 -2.80 -8.40
N LEU A 216 16.36 -2.27 -8.44
CA LEU A 216 16.11 -0.91 -8.92
C LEU A 216 16.89 0.13 -8.12
N ALA A 217 17.10 -0.10 -6.82
CA ALA A 217 17.84 0.80 -5.95
C ALA A 217 19.34 0.78 -6.32
N LEU A 218 19.89 -0.41 -6.56
CA LEU A 218 21.28 -0.59 -6.99
C LEU A 218 21.55 -0.06 -8.40
N LEU A 219 20.55 -0.15 -9.29
CA LEU A 219 20.66 0.34 -10.66
C LEU A 219 20.41 1.85 -10.74
N ALA A 220 19.80 2.48 -9.74
CA ALA A 220 19.63 3.92 -9.76
C ALA A 220 21.03 4.58 -9.76
N PRO A 221 21.28 5.57 -10.65
CA PRO A 221 22.51 6.35 -10.54
C PRO A 221 22.58 6.97 -9.14
N GLU A 222 23.79 7.04 -8.57
CA GLU A 222 24.02 7.83 -7.36
C GLU A 222 23.48 9.24 -7.63
N VAL A 223 22.44 9.61 -6.88
CA VAL A 223 21.94 10.96 -6.93
C VAL A 223 22.88 11.78 -6.07
N ASP A 224 23.45 12.85 -6.62
CA ASP A 224 24.19 13.80 -5.82
C ASP A 224 23.28 14.22 -4.63
N PRO A 225 23.72 14.13 -3.37
CA PRO A 225 22.97 14.64 -2.23
C PRO A 225 22.54 16.11 -2.40
N ALA A 226 23.17 16.85 -3.32
CA ALA A 226 22.75 18.18 -3.73
C ALA A 226 21.38 18.22 -4.47
N ASP A 227 21.00 17.13 -5.15
CA ASP A 227 19.84 17.04 -6.05
C ASP A 227 18.64 16.28 -5.44
N THR A 228 18.70 15.93 -4.16
CA THR A 228 17.59 15.29 -3.42
C THR A 228 17.27 16.02 -2.13
N LEU A 229 16.02 15.88 -1.68
CA LEU A 229 15.62 16.30 -0.33
C LEU A 229 15.45 15.07 0.55
N GLU A 230 16.00 15.12 1.76
CA GLU A 230 15.63 14.17 2.80
C GLU A 230 14.72 14.84 3.81
N LEU A 231 13.55 14.27 4.05
CA LEU A 231 12.56 14.76 5.00
C LEU A 231 12.46 13.78 6.19
N THR A 232 12.78 14.26 7.38
CA THR A 232 12.57 13.51 8.63
C THR A 232 11.44 14.15 9.42
N ALA A 233 10.30 13.47 9.56
CA ALA A 233 9.08 13.98 10.17
C ALA A 233 8.50 13.09 11.29
N LEU A 234 8.98 11.86 11.45
CA LEU A 234 8.53 10.97 12.52
C LEU A 234 9.12 11.38 13.88
N GLY A 235 8.32 11.18 14.94
CA GLY A 235 8.75 11.37 16.33
C GLY A 235 9.05 12.81 16.75
N ARG A 236 8.58 13.82 16.00
CA ARG A 236 8.92 15.23 16.24
C ARG A 236 7.82 16.18 15.79
N ASP A 237 7.66 17.31 16.46
CA ASP A 237 6.70 18.34 16.07
C ASP A 237 7.13 19.18 14.85
N GLU A 238 8.44 19.29 14.63
CA GLU A 238 9.06 20.09 13.59
C GLU A 238 9.96 19.20 12.73
N ALA A 239 9.60 19.05 11.46
CA ALA A 239 10.36 18.24 10.52
C ALA A 239 11.75 18.84 10.28
N LEU A 240 12.69 17.95 9.97
CA LEU A 240 14.01 18.32 9.49
C LEU A 240 14.07 18.04 7.99
N VAL A 241 14.62 18.99 7.23
CA VAL A 241 14.89 18.81 5.80
C VAL A 241 16.40 18.92 5.56
N LEU A 242 16.96 17.98 4.81
CA LEU A 242 18.30 18.08 4.24
C LEU A 242 18.16 18.59 2.80
N VAL A 243 18.75 19.76 2.51
CA VAL A 243 18.73 20.37 1.18
C VAL A 243 20.11 20.90 0.85
N GLY A 244 20.69 20.50 -0.30
CA GLY A 244 22.05 20.90 -0.68
C GLY A 244 23.10 20.53 0.39
N GLY A 245 22.96 19.34 1.00
CA GLY A 245 23.81 18.88 2.11
C GLY A 245 23.64 19.61 3.44
N ARG A 246 22.69 20.56 3.55
CA ARG A 246 22.46 21.35 4.78
C ARG A 246 21.16 20.97 5.46
N LYS A 247 21.24 20.54 6.72
CA LYS A 247 20.08 20.23 7.54
C LYS A 247 19.42 21.51 8.07
N ARG A 248 18.11 21.61 7.93
CA ARG A 248 17.29 22.74 8.38
C ARG A 248 16.09 22.23 9.18
N ARG A 249 15.77 22.90 10.29
CA ARG A 249 14.52 22.68 11.02
C ARG A 249 13.43 23.55 10.43
N LEU A 250 12.29 22.94 10.12
CA LEU A 250 11.12 23.63 9.58
C LEU A 250 10.22 24.11 10.72
N SER A 251 9.42 25.15 10.47
CA SER A 251 8.31 25.48 11.38
C SER A 251 7.26 24.37 11.34
N ARG A 252 6.37 24.31 12.33
CA ARG A 252 5.24 23.36 12.33
C ARG A 252 4.44 23.39 11.02
N ARG A 253 4.06 24.59 10.55
CA ARG A 253 3.29 24.74 9.30
C ARG A 253 4.06 24.32 8.07
N HIS A 254 5.35 24.66 7.98
CA HIS A 254 6.21 24.22 6.88
C HIS A 254 6.43 22.69 6.90
N SER A 255 6.48 22.08 8.08
CA SER A 255 6.58 20.63 8.24
C SER A 255 5.35 19.94 7.66
N GLU A 256 4.15 20.43 7.97
CA GLU A 256 2.90 19.94 7.41
C GLU A 256 2.86 20.10 5.88
N ILE A 257 3.24 21.27 5.36
CA ILE A 257 3.32 21.52 3.91
C ILE A 257 4.29 20.53 3.24
N MET A 258 5.49 20.33 3.81
CA MET A 258 6.50 19.44 3.23
C MET A 258 6.06 17.98 3.22
N VAL A 259 5.40 17.51 4.29
CA VAL A 259 4.83 16.16 4.31
C VAL A 259 3.77 15.99 3.23
N LEU A 260 2.88 16.97 3.04
CA LEU A 260 1.86 16.90 2.00
C LEU A 260 2.48 16.91 0.60
N LEU A 261 3.40 17.84 0.32
CA LEU A 261 4.01 17.93 -1.01
C LEU A 261 4.92 16.73 -1.33
N ALA A 262 5.58 16.14 -0.34
CA ALA A 262 6.36 14.91 -0.54
C ALA A 262 5.48 13.73 -1.00
N ARG A 263 4.24 13.65 -0.51
CA ARG A 263 3.25 12.63 -0.90
C ARG A 263 2.53 12.88 -2.21
N HIS A 264 2.64 14.10 -2.73
CA HIS A 264 1.97 14.54 -3.94
C HIS A 264 3.02 15.05 -4.94
N PRO A 265 3.89 14.17 -5.50
CA PRO A 265 4.92 14.57 -6.47
C PRO A 265 4.33 15.20 -7.74
N GLU A 266 3.08 14.86 -8.09
CA GLU A 266 2.28 15.51 -9.15
C GLU A 266 1.96 16.99 -8.82
N GLY A 267 1.96 17.33 -7.54
CA GLY A 267 1.65 18.64 -6.99
C GLY A 267 0.20 18.83 -6.57
N LEU A 268 -0.02 19.82 -5.72
CA LEU A 268 -1.34 20.24 -5.24
C LEU A 268 -1.65 21.66 -5.74
N SER A 269 -2.90 21.89 -6.14
CA SER A 269 -3.41 23.24 -6.34
C SER A 269 -3.42 24.01 -5.01
N GLY A 270 -3.58 25.34 -5.10
CA GLY A 270 -3.67 26.18 -3.90
C GLY A 270 -4.85 25.78 -3.01
N ASP A 271 -5.99 25.47 -3.62
CA ASP A 271 -7.22 25.13 -2.90
C ASP A 271 -7.13 23.75 -2.25
N GLU A 272 -6.60 22.75 -2.96
CA GLU A 272 -6.36 21.41 -2.39
C GLU A 272 -5.41 21.47 -1.18
N LEU A 273 -4.32 22.24 -1.30
CA LEU A 273 -3.36 22.40 -0.22
C LEU A 273 -3.98 23.15 0.97
N LEU A 274 -4.86 24.13 0.72
CA LEU A 274 -5.57 24.87 1.76
C LEU A 274 -6.52 23.94 2.54
N CYS A 275 -7.36 23.17 1.84
CA CYS A 275 -8.24 22.16 2.44
C CYS A 275 -7.48 21.07 3.20
N ALA A 276 -6.26 20.73 2.77
CA ALA A 276 -5.44 19.74 3.45
C ALA A 276 -4.84 20.26 4.77
N LEU A 277 -4.57 21.56 4.87
CA LEU A 277 -3.87 22.20 5.98
C LEU A 277 -4.77 22.83 7.04
N TYR A 278 -5.96 23.28 6.66
CA TYR A 278 -6.86 24.05 7.52
C TYR A 278 -8.24 23.39 7.58
N GLU A 279 -8.77 23.27 8.79
CA GLU A 279 -10.16 22.84 9.03
C GLU A 279 -11.13 24.01 8.92
N ASP A 280 -10.65 25.22 9.22
CA ASP A 280 -11.42 26.46 9.17
C ASP A 280 -11.36 27.09 7.76
N GLU A 281 -12.51 27.17 7.10
CA GLU A 281 -12.68 27.79 5.78
C GLU A 281 -12.42 29.31 5.79
N ALA A 282 -12.32 29.95 6.97
CA ALA A 282 -11.97 31.37 7.08
C ALA A 282 -10.51 31.67 6.71
N VAL A 283 -9.64 30.67 6.62
CA VAL A 283 -8.23 30.88 6.26
C VAL A 283 -8.10 31.22 4.79
N THR A 284 -7.57 32.41 4.51
CA THR A 284 -7.50 32.92 3.13
C THR A 284 -6.32 32.34 2.33
N PRO A 285 -6.42 32.27 0.99
CA PRO A 285 -5.30 31.95 0.10
C PRO A 285 -4.08 32.88 0.24
N VAL A 286 -4.23 34.06 0.84
CA VAL A 286 -3.11 34.99 1.13
C VAL A 286 -2.20 34.39 2.20
N THR A 287 -2.77 33.82 3.27
CA THR A 287 -2.02 33.17 4.35
C THR A 287 -1.19 32.00 3.82
N LEU A 288 -1.80 31.14 3.01
CA LEU A 288 -1.09 30.03 2.36
C LEU A 288 0.06 30.52 1.48
N ARG A 289 -0.17 31.55 0.65
CA ARG A 289 0.90 32.13 -0.19
C ARG A 289 2.04 32.71 0.63
N ALA A 290 1.77 33.30 1.79
CA ALA A 290 2.80 33.81 2.69
C ALA A 290 3.66 32.67 3.25
N GLU A 291 3.05 31.57 3.71
CA GLU A 291 3.78 30.38 4.16
C GLU A 291 4.62 29.77 3.04
N LEU A 292 4.07 29.60 1.84
CA LEU A 292 4.81 29.05 0.70
C LEU A 292 5.96 29.94 0.25
N THR A 293 5.83 31.26 0.40
CA THR A 293 6.91 32.21 0.13
C THR A 293 8.05 32.05 1.14
N ARG A 294 7.74 31.95 2.43
CA ARG A 294 8.73 31.68 3.48
C ARG A 294 9.39 30.31 3.30
N LEU A 295 8.62 29.27 3.00
CA LEU A 295 9.16 27.95 2.73
C LEU A 295 10.11 27.96 1.53
N ARG A 296 9.77 28.68 0.46
CA ARG A 296 10.64 28.84 -0.71
C ARG A 296 11.98 29.51 -0.36
N GLN A 297 12.01 30.44 0.59
CA GLN A 297 13.26 31.03 1.08
C GLN A 297 14.11 30.02 1.87
N VAL A 298 13.49 29.06 2.55
CA VAL A 298 14.20 28.00 3.29
C VAL A 298 14.78 26.94 2.36
N LEU A 299 14.02 26.51 1.35
CA LEU A 299 14.40 25.42 0.44
C LEU A 299 15.23 25.89 -0.76
N GLY A 300 15.08 27.16 -1.16
CA GLY A 300 15.60 27.69 -2.41
C GLY A 300 14.49 27.83 -3.47
N PRO A 301 14.61 28.83 -4.37
CA PRO A 301 13.54 29.20 -5.32
C PRO A 301 13.19 28.09 -6.31
N GLU A 302 14.17 27.30 -6.74
CA GLU A 302 14.01 26.25 -7.75
C GLU A 302 13.36 24.97 -7.19
N VAL A 303 13.44 24.78 -5.87
CA VAL A 303 12.96 23.56 -5.20
C VAL A 303 11.44 23.53 -5.10
N LEU A 304 10.80 24.66 -4.79
CA LEU A 304 9.35 24.74 -4.61
C LEU A 304 8.68 25.47 -5.77
N ARG A 305 8.18 24.70 -6.73
CA ARG A 305 7.45 25.20 -7.91
C ARG A 305 6.01 25.56 -7.54
N SER A 306 5.37 26.33 -8.42
CA SER A 306 3.97 26.72 -8.30
C SER A 306 3.22 26.34 -9.57
N ARG A 307 1.88 26.22 -9.48
CA ARG A 307 0.96 25.85 -10.56
C ARG A 307 1.26 24.45 -11.19
N PRO A 308 0.95 23.34 -10.50
CA PRO A 308 0.58 23.24 -9.07
C PRO A 308 1.80 23.39 -8.15
N TYR A 309 1.57 23.58 -6.84
CA TYR A 309 2.62 23.56 -5.84
C TYR A 309 3.21 22.16 -5.75
N ARG A 310 4.51 22.03 -6.02
CA ARG A 310 5.23 20.75 -6.00
C ARG A 310 6.71 20.95 -5.74
N LEU A 311 7.35 19.90 -5.26
CA LEU A 311 8.80 19.84 -5.10
C LEU A 311 9.43 19.43 -6.43
N ALA A 312 10.40 20.22 -6.90
CA ALA A 312 11.04 20.02 -8.21
C ALA A 312 12.07 18.90 -8.22
N VAL A 313 12.48 18.45 -7.03
CA VAL A 313 13.46 17.40 -6.80
C VAL A 313 12.80 16.24 -6.05
N PRO A 314 13.28 15.01 -6.24
CA PRO A 314 12.80 13.86 -5.48
C PRO A 314 12.98 14.07 -3.97
N VAL A 315 12.00 13.61 -3.20
CA VAL A 315 12.06 13.62 -1.74
C VAL A 315 12.11 12.19 -1.23
N THR A 316 13.06 11.93 -0.34
CA THR A 316 13.08 10.71 0.47
C THR A 316 12.56 11.07 1.87
N SER A 317 11.41 10.54 2.27
CA SER A 317 10.87 10.75 3.62
C SER A 317 10.95 9.49 4.48
N ASP A 318 11.26 9.66 5.77
CA ASP A 318 11.15 8.59 6.77
C ASP A 318 9.73 7.99 6.86
N VAL A 319 8.69 8.80 6.62
CA VAL A 319 7.30 8.35 6.49
C VAL A 319 7.15 7.32 5.38
N ASP A 320 7.61 7.66 4.17
CA ASP A 320 7.47 6.80 2.99
C ASP A 320 8.36 5.54 3.12
N VAL A 321 9.49 5.65 3.81
CA VAL A 321 10.33 4.49 4.15
C VAL A 321 9.57 3.52 5.05
N VAL A 322 8.90 4.00 6.10
CA VAL A 322 8.12 3.14 7.00
C VAL A 322 6.92 2.53 6.26
N GLU A 323 6.13 3.33 5.53
CA GLU A 323 4.96 2.84 4.80
C GLU A 323 5.33 1.75 3.81
N ARG A 324 6.38 1.95 3.02
CA ARG A 324 6.88 0.95 2.06
C ARG A 324 7.30 -0.34 2.75
N ARG A 325 8.04 -0.24 3.86
CA ARG A 325 8.47 -1.41 4.64
C ARG A 325 7.27 -2.15 5.25
N LEU A 326 6.25 -1.43 5.71
CA LEU A 326 5.00 -2.04 6.18
C LEU A 326 4.21 -2.70 5.05
N GLY A 327 4.04 -2.01 3.91
CA GLY A 327 3.33 -2.51 2.74
C GLY A 327 3.97 -3.76 2.17
N CYS A 328 5.30 -3.84 2.21
CA CYS A 328 6.01 -5.04 1.81
C CYS A 328 6.07 -6.09 2.91
N GLY A 329 5.64 -5.87 4.15
CA GLY A 329 5.63 -6.84 5.27
C GLY A 329 6.93 -6.93 6.09
N ALA A 330 7.88 -6.00 5.90
CA ALA A 330 9.17 -5.96 6.60
C ALA A 330 9.04 -5.25 7.96
N VAL A 331 8.21 -5.80 8.85
CA VAL A 331 7.78 -5.15 10.10
C VAL A 331 8.95 -4.71 11.00
N THR A 332 9.92 -5.60 11.26
CA THR A 332 11.10 -5.27 12.09
C THR A 332 11.91 -4.11 11.51
N ALA A 333 12.10 -4.10 10.19
CA ALA A 333 12.80 -3.02 9.51
C ALA A 333 11.97 -1.73 9.48
N ALA A 334 10.64 -1.82 9.39
CA ALA A 334 9.77 -0.65 9.48
C ALA A 334 9.89 -0.01 10.86
N PHE A 335 9.81 -0.83 11.92
CA PHE A 335 9.85 -0.36 13.30
C PHE A 335 11.21 0.24 13.68
N SER A 336 12.33 -0.30 13.15
CA SER A 336 13.66 0.27 13.42
C SER A 336 13.88 1.69 12.88
N VAL A 337 13.04 2.16 11.94
CA VAL A 337 13.06 3.55 11.43
C VAL A 337 11.93 4.39 12.03
N TYR A 338 10.91 3.76 12.61
CA TYR A 338 9.79 4.44 13.24
C TYR A 338 10.23 5.07 14.57
N SER A 339 10.48 6.37 14.54
CA SER A 339 10.93 7.14 15.72
C SER A 339 9.78 7.78 16.52
N GLY A 340 8.54 7.44 16.19
CA GLY A 340 7.32 7.92 16.85
C GLY A 340 6.27 8.43 15.87
N PRO A 341 5.12 8.92 16.37
CA PRO A 341 4.03 9.39 15.52
C PRO A 341 4.47 10.53 14.61
N LEU A 342 3.89 10.59 13.41
CA LEU A 342 4.14 11.65 12.43
C LEU A 342 3.68 13.01 12.93
N LEU A 343 4.60 13.96 13.11
CA LEU A 343 4.31 15.34 13.55
C LEU A 343 3.28 15.39 14.70
N PRO A 344 3.57 14.88 15.92
CA PRO A 344 2.57 14.66 16.97
C PRO A 344 1.71 15.89 17.29
N GLY A 345 2.31 17.09 17.34
CA GLY A 345 1.62 18.36 17.57
C GLY A 345 0.92 18.98 16.35
N ALA A 346 1.01 18.39 15.15
CA ALA A 346 0.35 18.90 13.95
C ALA A 346 -1.17 18.77 14.04
N GLN A 347 -1.84 19.83 13.56
CA GLN A 347 -3.30 19.97 13.54
C GLN A 347 -3.86 20.00 12.12
N ALA A 348 -3.01 20.06 11.09
CA ALA A 348 -3.47 19.97 9.71
C ALA A 348 -4.30 18.68 9.47
N PRO A 349 -5.57 18.78 9.01
CA PRO A 349 -6.47 17.63 8.94
C PRO A 349 -5.90 16.45 8.13
N ALA A 350 -5.23 16.72 7.01
CA ALA A 350 -4.63 15.67 6.19
C ALA A 350 -3.44 14.98 6.89
N VAL A 351 -2.61 15.73 7.61
CA VAL A 351 -1.47 15.20 8.37
C VAL A 351 -1.95 14.38 9.58
N VAL A 352 -3.01 14.83 10.27
CA VAL A 352 -3.62 14.08 11.38
C VAL A 352 -4.16 12.73 10.90
N ARG A 353 -4.87 12.71 9.76
CA ARG A 353 -5.37 11.45 9.15
C ARG A 353 -4.22 10.52 8.78
N LEU A 354 -3.13 11.06 8.23
CA LEU A 354 -1.95 10.29 7.88
C LEU A 354 -1.24 9.72 9.11
N ARG A 355 -1.04 10.54 10.16
CA ARG A 355 -0.48 10.12 11.45
C ARG A 355 -1.24 8.93 12.03
N ARG A 356 -2.57 9.01 12.09
CA ARG A 356 -3.43 7.94 12.61
C ARG A 356 -3.24 6.66 11.79
N ARG A 357 -3.37 6.76 10.46
CA ARG A 357 -3.21 5.62 9.56
C ARG A 357 -1.88 4.91 9.73
N LEU A 358 -0.77 5.65 9.75
CA LEU A 358 0.57 5.07 9.87
C LEU A 358 0.77 4.39 11.23
N THR A 359 0.31 5.04 12.30
CA THR A 359 0.39 4.51 13.67
C THR A 359 -0.43 3.22 13.80
N ASP A 360 -1.67 3.22 13.30
CA ASP A 360 -2.55 2.05 13.30
C ASP A 360 -1.97 0.89 12.48
N GLN A 361 -1.40 1.18 11.31
CA GLN A 361 -0.76 0.17 10.46
C GLN A 361 0.47 -0.45 11.14
N MET A 362 1.31 0.36 11.78
CA MET A 362 2.48 -0.14 12.52
C MET A 362 2.04 -1.05 13.68
N ARG A 363 1.12 -0.56 14.52
CA ARG A 363 0.55 -1.33 15.63
C ARG A 363 -0.04 -2.66 15.17
N ALA A 364 -0.91 -2.64 14.16
CA ALA A 364 -1.51 -3.84 13.62
C ALA A 364 -0.46 -4.83 13.10
N ALA A 365 0.60 -4.33 12.45
CA ALA A 365 1.69 -5.17 11.96
C ALA A 365 2.52 -5.80 13.09
N LEU A 366 2.78 -5.07 14.18
CA LEU A 366 3.48 -5.57 15.37
C LEU A 366 2.65 -6.64 16.09
N ILE A 367 1.36 -6.38 16.31
CA ILE A 367 0.43 -7.34 16.92
C ILE A 367 0.31 -8.61 16.07
N ALA A 368 0.14 -8.48 14.76
CA ALA A 368 0.05 -9.62 13.86
C ALA A 368 1.34 -10.45 13.84
N ARG A 369 2.51 -9.81 13.99
CA ARG A 369 3.79 -10.51 14.08
C ARG A 369 3.96 -11.24 15.42
N GLY A 370 3.44 -10.71 16.52
CA GLY A 370 3.46 -11.34 17.84
C GLY A 370 4.86 -11.46 18.46
N ASP A 371 5.83 -10.67 18.00
CA ASP A 371 7.20 -10.66 18.52
C ASP A 371 7.23 -9.96 19.89
N PRO A 372 7.60 -10.65 20.97
CA PRO A 372 7.47 -10.12 22.33
C PRO A 372 8.46 -8.97 22.61
N ASP A 373 9.59 -8.89 21.91
CA ASP A 373 10.55 -7.80 22.09
C ASP A 373 10.07 -6.54 21.37
N LEU A 374 9.60 -6.67 20.11
CA LEU A 374 9.06 -5.53 19.38
C LEU A 374 7.77 -4.97 20.03
N LEU A 375 6.92 -5.85 20.56
CA LEU A 375 5.73 -5.44 21.33
C LEU A 375 6.12 -4.74 22.63
N SER A 376 7.17 -5.21 23.32
CA SER A 376 7.69 -4.56 24.51
C SER A 376 8.24 -3.17 24.19
N ASP A 377 9.04 -3.04 23.13
CA ASP A 377 9.60 -1.76 22.70
C ASP A 377 8.50 -0.74 22.34
N TRP A 378 7.45 -1.18 21.64
CA TRP A 378 6.30 -0.32 21.36
C TRP A 378 5.54 0.10 22.62
N ALA A 379 5.19 -0.86 23.49
CA ALA A 379 4.38 -0.61 24.67
C ALA A 379 5.07 0.29 25.71
N HIS A 380 6.41 0.32 25.73
CA HIS A 380 7.18 1.18 26.62
C HIS A 380 7.66 2.48 25.96
N ALA A 381 7.35 2.70 24.68
CA ALA A 381 7.63 3.97 24.03
C ALA A 381 6.64 5.06 24.50
N PRO A 382 7.02 6.35 24.51
CA PRO A 382 6.14 7.44 24.94
C PRO A 382 4.80 7.53 24.20
N TRP A 383 4.71 6.99 22.99
CA TRP A 383 3.47 6.97 22.20
C TRP A 383 2.68 5.67 22.33
N GLY A 384 3.24 4.63 22.94
CA GLY A 384 2.61 3.33 23.12
C GLY A 384 2.28 2.98 24.57
N GLU A 385 2.67 3.83 25.53
CA GLU A 385 2.46 3.59 26.96
C GLU A 385 0.99 3.40 27.36
N ASP A 386 0.08 4.01 26.61
CA ASP A 386 -1.38 3.93 26.81
C ASP A 386 -2.10 3.06 25.77
N ASP A 387 -1.36 2.34 24.93
CA ASP A 387 -1.92 1.52 23.86
C ASP A 387 -2.38 0.14 24.37
N VAL A 388 -3.63 0.07 24.82
CA VAL A 388 -4.23 -1.13 25.40
C VAL A 388 -4.13 -2.35 24.47
N GLU A 389 -4.26 -2.16 23.16
CA GLU A 389 -4.19 -3.27 22.20
C GLU A 389 -2.79 -3.88 22.17
N ALA A 390 -1.75 -3.04 22.18
CA ALA A 390 -0.36 -3.49 22.22
C ALA A 390 -0.02 -4.16 23.57
N TRP A 391 -0.45 -3.58 24.70
CA TRP A 391 -0.28 -4.18 26.02
C TRP A 391 -0.97 -5.53 26.15
N ARG A 392 -2.18 -5.66 25.57
CA ARG A 392 -2.93 -6.93 25.54
C ARG A 392 -2.22 -7.99 24.70
N ALA A 393 -1.70 -7.60 23.54
CA ALA A 393 -0.91 -8.48 22.69
C ALA A 393 0.38 -8.93 23.40
N LEU A 394 1.10 -8.00 24.04
CA LEU A 394 2.31 -8.29 24.82
C LEU A 394 2.01 -9.24 25.98
N ALA A 395 0.94 -9.01 26.74
CA ALA A 395 0.53 -9.87 27.84
C ALA A 395 0.21 -11.30 27.37
N ALA A 396 -0.37 -11.46 26.17
CA ALA A 396 -0.67 -12.76 25.61
C ALA A 396 0.59 -13.59 25.29
N VAL A 397 1.69 -12.94 24.91
CA VAL A 397 2.96 -13.62 24.54
C VAL A 397 4.02 -13.60 25.64
N ARG A 398 3.97 -12.63 26.58
CA ARG A 398 4.92 -12.41 27.67
C ARG A 398 4.20 -11.88 28.94
N PRO A 399 3.46 -12.74 29.68
CA PRO A 399 2.66 -12.35 30.84
C PRO A 399 3.50 -12.18 32.12
N THR A 400 4.45 -11.25 32.15
CA THR A 400 5.18 -10.92 33.38
C THR A 400 4.30 -10.11 34.33
N ALA A 401 4.59 -10.15 35.64
CA ALA A 401 3.80 -9.41 36.63
C ALA A 401 3.68 -7.90 36.32
N PRO A 402 4.75 -7.19 35.87
CA PRO A 402 4.64 -5.78 35.46
C PRO A 402 3.72 -5.57 34.25
N VAL A 403 3.82 -6.43 33.23
CA VAL A 403 2.99 -6.32 32.01
C VAL A 403 1.51 -6.52 32.33
N VAL A 404 1.18 -7.54 33.12
CA VAL A 404 -0.20 -7.81 33.53
C VAL A 404 -0.74 -6.70 34.43
N ALA A 405 0.09 -6.15 35.32
CA ALA A 405 -0.31 -5.04 36.19
C ALA A 405 -0.61 -3.77 35.37
N ARG A 406 0.23 -3.41 34.39
CA ARG A 406 -0.01 -2.24 33.53
C ARG A 406 -1.25 -2.41 32.66
N LEU A 407 -1.45 -3.59 32.05
CA LEU A 407 -2.67 -3.87 31.28
C LEU A 407 -3.94 -3.70 32.13
N ARG A 408 -3.94 -4.20 33.38
CA ARG A 408 -5.08 -4.02 34.30
C ARG A 408 -5.32 -2.56 34.65
N ALA A 409 -4.26 -1.77 34.85
CA ALA A 409 -4.39 -0.33 35.13
C ALA A 409 -5.04 0.39 33.93
N LEU A 410 -4.57 0.11 32.71
CA LEU A 410 -5.15 0.66 31.50
C LEU A 410 -6.63 0.24 31.30
N ASP A 411 -6.94 -1.05 31.46
CA ASP A 411 -8.33 -1.52 31.34
C ASP A 411 -9.25 -0.82 32.38
N GLN A 412 -8.75 -0.46 33.56
CA GLN A 412 -9.51 0.31 34.56
C GLN A 412 -9.71 1.77 34.15
N GLU A 413 -8.66 2.44 33.68
CA GLU A 413 -8.70 3.84 33.20
C GLU A 413 -9.74 4.01 32.07
N PHE A 414 -9.68 3.14 31.05
CA PHE A 414 -10.63 3.18 29.93
C PHE A 414 -12.05 2.71 30.30
N ALA A 415 -12.21 1.89 31.33
CA ALA A 415 -13.53 1.55 31.85
C ALA A 415 -14.18 2.73 32.60
N THR A 416 -13.39 3.56 33.28
CA THR A 416 -13.88 4.75 34.00
C THR A 416 -14.28 5.90 33.08
N ASP A 417 -13.58 6.09 31.95
CA ASP A 417 -13.93 7.13 30.96
C ASP A 417 -15.23 6.84 30.18
N GLY A 418 -15.71 5.59 30.19
CA GLY A 418 -17.00 5.19 29.61
C GLY A 418 -18.23 5.60 30.46
N TYR A 419 -18.05 6.07 31.70
CA TYR A 419 -19.11 6.38 32.65
C TYR A 419 -19.22 7.89 32.96
N GLY A 420 -19.28 8.73 31.92
CA GLY A 420 -19.19 10.18 32.05
C GLY A 420 -20.24 11.01 31.28
N ARG A 421 -21.55 10.68 31.37
CA ARG A 421 -22.70 11.63 31.32
C ARG A 421 -24.03 10.88 31.31
N ALA A 422 -24.55 10.56 32.49
CA ALA A 422 -26.00 10.48 32.69
C ALA A 422 -26.47 11.85 33.20
N PRO A 423 -27.49 12.49 32.61
CA PRO A 423 -28.03 13.73 33.16
C PRO A 423 -28.72 13.40 34.49
N ARG A 424 -28.31 14.07 35.57
CA ARG A 424 -29.09 14.04 36.81
C ARG A 424 -30.40 14.80 36.60
N PRO A 425 -31.53 14.30 37.15
CA PRO A 425 -32.86 14.85 36.94
C PRO A 425 -33.04 16.26 37.51
#